data_AF-A0AAD9XFE8-F1
#
_entry.id   AF-A0AAD9XFE8-F1
#
_cell.length_a   1.000
_cell.length_b   1.000
_cell.length_c   1.000
_cell.angle_alpha   90.00
_cell.angle_beta   90.00
_cell.angle_gamma   90.00
#
_symmetry.space_group_name_H-M   'P 1'
#
loop_
_entity.id
_entity.type
_entity.pdbx_description
1 polymer ?
#
loop_
_entity_poly.entity_id
_entity_poly.type
_entity_poly.pdbx_seq_one_letter_code
_entity_poly.pdbx_strand_id
1 'polypeptide(L)'
;MAIRKGLQLALETGLVPASLESDALRVVNLIGSKSVPCSDVGVVIRDILILLENHCFSIIDFVSRLVNKVSHSRAKLVLVHKDEFVWLDEHHLSVESLVLSNSLSSF
;
A
#
# COMPACT_ATOMS: atom_id res chain seq x y z
N MET A 1 -6.17 -2.48 7.94
CA MET A 1 -7.12 -3.11 6.99
C MET A 1 -6.68 -2.97 5.53
N ALA A 2 -6.34 -1.78 5.03
CA ALA A 2 -5.95 -1.58 3.62
C ALA A 2 -4.83 -2.53 3.15
N ILE A 3 -3.74 -2.64 3.90
CA ILE A 3 -2.63 -3.56 3.59
C ILE A 3 -3.10 -5.01 3.44
N ARG A 4 -3.83 -5.54 4.44
CA ARG A 4 -4.37 -6.91 4.42
C ARG A 4 -5.25 -7.16 3.19
N LYS A 5 -6.14 -6.23 2.85
CA LYS A 5 -7.00 -6.34 1.66
C LYS A 5 -6.18 -6.29 0.36
N GLY A 6 -5.19 -5.40 0.27
CA GLY A 6 -4.30 -5.30 -0.89
C GLY A 6 -3.48 -6.57 -1.12
N LEU A 7 -2.94 -7.17 -0.06
CA LEU A 7 -2.23 -8.45 -0.13
C LEU A 7 -3.16 -9.57 -0.59
N GLN A 8 -4.37 -9.66 -0.03
CA GLN A 8 -5.35 -10.68 -0.42
C GLN A 8 -5.73 -10.55 -1.90
N LEU A 9 -6.02 -9.32 -2.35
CA LEU A 9 -6.31 -9.04 -3.74
C LEU A 9 -5.14 -9.47 -4.64
N ALA A 10 -3.90 -9.08 -4.31
CA ALA A 10 -2.73 -9.42 -5.11
C ALA A 10 -2.56 -10.94 -5.26
N LEU A 11 -2.86 -11.72 -4.22
CA LEU A 11 -2.88 -13.18 -4.28
C LEU A 11 -3.99 -13.71 -5.19
N GLU A 12 -5.22 -13.22 -5.01
CA GLU A 12 -6.38 -13.64 -5.78
C GLU A 12 -6.25 -13.31 -7.28
N THR A 13 -5.56 -12.23 -7.63
CA THR A 13 -5.33 -11.82 -9.01
C THR A 13 -4.02 -12.33 -9.60
N GLY A 14 -3.22 -13.09 -8.84
CA GLY A 14 -1.91 -13.59 -9.30
C GLY A 14 -0.84 -12.51 -9.51
N LEU A 15 -0.99 -11.35 -8.88
CA LEU A 15 -0.03 -10.23 -8.92
C LEU A 15 1.12 -10.44 -7.92
N VAL A 16 1.67 -11.66 -7.88
CA VAL A 16 2.84 -12.00 -7.07
C VAL A 16 3.96 -12.49 -7.99
N PRO A 17 5.24 -12.11 -7.75
CA PRO A 17 5.73 -11.36 -6.61
C PRO A 17 5.38 -9.85 -6.66
N ALA A 18 5.18 -9.24 -5.49
CA ALA A 18 4.85 -7.81 -5.38
C ALA A 18 5.57 -7.13 -4.20
N SER A 19 5.92 -5.85 -4.37
CA SER A 19 6.34 -4.96 -3.29
C SER A 19 5.14 -4.22 -2.73
N LEU A 20 5.18 -3.90 -1.43
CA LEU A 20 4.11 -3.17 -0.77
C LEU A 20 4.65 -1.84 -0.23
N GLU A 21 3.98 -0.75 -0.58
CA GLU A 21 4.26 0.58 -0.05
C GLU A 21 3.08 1.09 0.77
N SER A 22 3.34 1.72 1.91
CA SER A 22 2.29 2.31 2.74
C SER A 22 2.71 3.62 3.38
N ASP A 23 1.77 4.56 3.49
CA ASP A 23 1.94 5.81 4.22
C ASP A 23 1.60 5.68 5.72
N ALA A 24 1.25 4.48 6.18
CA ALA A 24 0.92 4.18 7.56
C ALA A 24 2.18 3.79 8.36
N LEU A 25 3.07 4.75 8.63
CA LEU A 25 4.37 4.54 9.29
C LEU A 25 4.32 3.60 10.49
N ARG A 26 3.33 3.76 11.38
CA ARG A 26 3.19 2.91 12.58
C ARG A 26 2.95 1.44 12.21
N VAL A 27 2.14 1.19 11.20
CA VAL A 27 1.84 -0.16 10.71
C VAL A 27 3.05 -0.77 10.01
N VAL A 28 3.72 0.02 9.16
CA VAL A 28 4.99 -0.39 8.51
C VAL A 28 6.03 -0.78 9.55
N ASN A 29 6.22 0.04 10.59
CA ASN A 29 7.17 -0.25 11.66
C ASN A 29 6.79 -1.50 12.46
N LEU A 30 5.51 -1.73 12.77
CA LEU A 30 5.06 -2.94 13.46
C LEU A 30 5.33 -4.20 12.63
N ILE A 31 5.11 -4.14 11.32
CA ILE A 31 5.35 -5.25 10.41
C ILE A 31 6.86 -5.49 10.23
N GLY A 32 7.64 -4.43 9.99
CA GLY A 32 9.09 -4.51 9.83
C GLY A 32 9.82 -4.99 11.09
N SER A 33 9.32 -4.62 12.27
CA SER A 33 9.84 -5.13 13.56
C SER A 33 9.26 -6.49 13.98
N LYS A 34 8.31 -7.06 13.20
CA LYS A 34 7.52 -8.25 13.55
C LYS A 34 6.87 -8.17 14.93
N SER A 35 6.55 -6.96 15.38
CA SER A 35 5.98 -6.70 16.71
C SER A 35 4.46 -6.73 16.64
N VAL A 36 3.84 -7.65 17.38
CA VAL A 36 2.39 -7.81 17.42
C VAL A 36 1.86 -7.27 18.75
N PRO A 37 1.18 -6.11 18.76
CA PRO A 37 0.61 -5.56 19.98
C PRO A 37 -0.53 -6.45 20.51
N CYS A 38 -0.73 -6.49 21.83
CA CYS A 38 -1.90 -7.14 22.45
C CYS A 38 -3.15 -6.23 22.35
N SER A 39 -3.60 -5.98 21.12
CA SER A 39 -4.80 -5.21 20.80
C SER A 39 -5.46 -5.75 19.54
N ASP A 40 -6.67 -5.28 19.22
CA ASP A 40 -7.39 -5.69 18.00
C ASP A 40 -6.56 -5.43 16.73
N VAL A 41 -5.74 -4.38 16.73
CA VAL A 41 -4.80 -4.08 15.64
C VAL A 41 -3.76 -5.20 15.49
N GLY A 42 -3.34 -5.81 16.60
CA GLY A 42 -2.39 -6.93 16.60
C GLY A 42 -2.88 -8.16 15.86
N VAL A 43 -4.19 -8.45 15.89
CA VAL A 43 -4.79 -9.53 15.09
C VAL A 43 -4.55 -9.26 13.60
N VAL A 44 -4.80 -8.03 13.15
CA VAL A 44 -4.60 -7.63 11.75
C VAL A 44 -3.12 -7.63 11.36
N ILE A 45 -2.22 -7.19 12.25
CA ILE A 45 -0.77 -7.23 12.02
C ILE A 45 -0.28 -8.68 11.88
N ARG A 46 -0.78 -9.58 12.73
CA ARG A 46 -0.45 -11.01 12.67
C ARG A 46 -0.90 -11.63 11.35
N ASP A 47 -2.12 -11.36 10.90
CA ASP A 47 -2.62 -11.81 9.59
C ASP A 47 -1.70 -11.34 8.45
N ILE A 48 -1.28 -10.07 8.49
CA ILE A 48 -0.39 -9.50 7.46
C ILE A 48 0.96 -10.20 7.48
N LEU A 49 1.56 -10.42 8.65
CA LEU A 49 2.84 -11.13 8.77
C LEU A 49 2.75 -12.54 8.20
N ILE A 50 1.68 -13.28 8.48
CA ILE A 50 1.45 -14.63 7.95
C ILE A 50 1.36 -14.60 6.41
N LEU A 51 0.66 -13.62 5.83
CA LEU A 51 0.55 -13.48 4.37
C LEU A 51 1.90 -13.16 3.74
N LEU A 52 2.72 -12.32 4.37
CA LEU A 52 4.05 -11.98 3.88
C LEU A 52 5.03 -13.16 3.98
N GLU A 53 4.95 -13.96 5.05
CA GLU A 53 5.87 -15.11 5.24
C GLU A 53 5.53 -16.29 4.32
N ASN A 54 4.25 -16.49 4.00
CA ASN A 54 3.81 -17.63 3.20
C ASN A 54 3.83 -17.38 1.68
N HIS A 55 4.05 -16.15 1.24
CA HIS A 55 3.95 -15.76 -0.17
C HIS A 55 5.11 -14.88 -0.61
N CYS A 56 5.32 -14.76 -1.93
CA CYS A 56 6.42 -14.00 -2.52
C CYS A 56 6.19 -12.49 -2.49
N PHE A 57 5.95 -11.91 -1.31
CA PHE A 57 5.88 -10.47 -1.13
C PHE A 57 7.23 -9.91 -0.67
N SER A 58 7.64 -8.81 -1.29
CA SER A 58 8.80 -8.02 -0.86
C SER A 58 8.49 -7.24 0.42
N ILE A 59 9.53 -6.71 1.05
CA ILE A 59 9.46 -5.89 2.27
C ILE A 59 8.44 -4.75 2.09
N ILE A 60 7.77 -4.40 3.19
CA ILE A 60 6.90 -3.23 3.25
C ILE A 60 7.75 -1.98 3.46
N ASP A 61 7.70 -1.05 2.50
CA ASP A 61 8.37 0.23 2.60
C ASP A 61 7.40 1.35 3.01
N PHE A 62 7.89 2.24 3.88
CA PHE A 62 7.17 3.45 4.22
C PHE A 62 7.42 4.51 3.16
N VAL A 63 6.34 5.03 2.56
CA VAL A 63 6.42 6.14 1.61
C VAL A 63 5.70 7.35 2.16
N SER A 64 6.38 8.50 2.17
CA SER A 64 5.83 9.76 2.65
C SER A 64 4.60 10.17 1.83
N ARG A 65 3.55 10.66 2.51
CA ARG A 65 2.29 11.13 1.89
C ARG A 65 2.50 12.20 0.82
N LEU A 66 3.60 12.94 0.88
CA LEU A 66 3.94 13.97 -0.11
C LEU A 66 4.28 13.38 -1.49
N VAL A 67 4.78 12.14 -1.53
CA VAL A 67 5.02 11.37 -2.77
C VAL A 67 3.77 10.56 -3.14
N ASN A 68 2.99 10.14 -2.13
CA ASN A 68 1.73 9.42 -2.33
C ASN A 68 0.51 10.33 -2.60
N LYS A 69 0.72 11.49 -3.25
CA LYS A 69 -0.37 12.44 -3.56
C LYS A 69 -1.46 11.80 -4.41
N VAL A 70 -1.12 10.87 -5.29
CA VAL A 70 -2.06 10.13 -6.15
C VAL A 70 -2.96 9.22 -5.33
N SER A 71 -2.43 8.41 -4.41
CA SER A 71 -3.27 7.56 -3.54
C SER A 71 -4.06 8.39 -2.52
N HIS A 72 -3.48 9.48 -1.99
CA HIS A 72 -4.18 10.36 -1.06
C HIS A 72 -5.36 11.09 -1.73
N SER A 73 -5.16 11.63 -2.94
CA SER A 73 -6.25 12.25 -3.72
C SER A 73 -7.29 11.23 -4.16
N ARG A 74 -6.89 9.99 -4.49
CA ARG A 74 -7.81 8.88 -4.79
C ARG A 74 -8.63 8.41 -3.57
N ALA A 75 -8.02 8.24 -2.41
CA ALA A 75 -8.73 7.87 -1.18
C ALA A 75 -9.76 8.94 -0.76
N LYS A 76 -9.46 10.21 -1.03
CA LYS A 76 -10.39 11.33 -0.80
C LYS A 76 -11.55 11.35 -1.81
N LEU A 77 -11.34 10.85 -3.03
CA LEU A 77 -12.38 10.66 -4.04
C LEU A 77 -13.34 9.49 -3.69
N VAL A 78 -12.80 8.42 -3.10
CA VAL A 78 -13.59 7.27 -2.64
C VAL A 78 -14.49 7.64 -1.45
N LEU A 79 -14.13 8.60 -0.61
CA LEU A 79 -15.00 9.12 0.46
C LEU A 79 -16.33 9.73 -0.06
N VAL A 80 -16.46 9.99 -1.35
CA VAL A 80 -17.67 10.51 -2.00
C VAL A 80 -18.57 9.39 -2.53
N HIS A 81 -18.06 8.16 -2.67
CA HIS A 81 -18.79 7.01 -3.22
C HIS A 81 -18.89 5.88 -2.19
N LYS A 82 -20.05 5.24 -2.07
CA LYS A 82 -20.30 4.23 -1.03
C LYS A 82 -19.65 2.86 -1.29
N ASP A 83 -18.99 2.69 -2.44
CA ASP A 83 -18.52 1.38 -2.92
C ASP A 83 -16.99 1.25 -2.87
N GLU A 84 -16.50 0.01 -2.69
CA GLU A 84 -15.08 -0.32 -2.71
C GLU A 84 -14.59 -0.45 -4.16
N PHE A 85 -13.70 0.46 -4.59
CA PHE A 85 -13.10 0.42 -5.93
C PHE A 85 -11.62 0.01 -5.85
N VAL A 86 -11.25 -0.98 -6.66
CA VAL A 86 -9.87 -1.40 -6.90
C VAL A 86 -9.48 -0.95 -8.31
N TRP A 87 -8.44 -0.14 -8.43
CA TRP A 87 -7.93 0.32 -9.73
C TRP A 87 -6.70 -0.51 -10.09
N LEU A 88 -6.82 -1.33 -11.14
CA LEU A 88 -5.77 -2.23 -11.62
C LEU A 88 -4.96 -1.67 -12.80
N ASP A 89 -5.48 -0.64 -13.48
CA ASP A 89 -4.88 -0.10 -14.71
C ASP A 89 -4.32 1.31 -14.48
N GLU A 90 -3.01 1.48 -14.67
CA GLU A 90 -2.36 2.78 -14.79
C GLU A 90 -2.37 3.24 -16.25
N HIS A 91 -3.52 3.69 -16.76
CA HIS A 91 -3.49 4.61 -17.89
C HIS A 91 -4.62 5.62 -17.79
N HIS A 92 -4.28 6.81 -17.29
CA HIS A 92 -4.96 8.03 -17.69
C HIS A 92 -3.93 9.15 -17.79
N LEU A 93 -3.81 9.70 -19.00
CA LEU A 93 -2.84 10.67 -19.54
C LEU A 93 -2.85 12.05 -18.84
N SER A 94 -2.87 12.09 -17.51
CA SER A 94 -2.91 13.35 -16.74
C SER A 94 -1.87 13.42 -15.63
N VAL A 95 -0.92 12.47 -15.60
CA VAL A 95 0.13 12.38 -14.57
C VAL A 95 1.55 12.54 -15.13
N GLU A 96 1.72 12.68 -16.45
CA GLU A 96 3.04 12.88 -17.07
C GLU A 96 3.79 14.10 -16.50
N SER A 97 3.08 15.17 -16.14
CA SER A 97 3.72 16.35 -15.54
C SER A 97 4.20 16.14 -14.10
N LEU A 98 3.73 15.09 -13.41
CA LEU A 98 4.13 14.76 -12.05
C LEU A 98 5.29 13.74 -12.01
N VAL A 99 5.36 12.84 -12.99
CA VAL A 99 6.48 11.89 -13.12
C VAL A 99 7.78 12.61 -13.48
N LEU A 100 7.72 13.64 -14.34
CA LEU A 100 8.89 14.44 -14.73
C LEU A 100 9.47 15.29 -13.59
N SER A 101 8.70 15.60 -12.54
CA SER A 101 9.22 16.38 -11.41
C SER A 101 10.06 15.56 -10.44
N ASN A 102 9.92 14.22 -10.44
CA ASN A 102 10.70 13.33 -9.57
C ASN A 102 12.07 12.98 -10.14
N SER A 103 12.32 13.16 -11.44
CA SER A 103 13.62 12.86 -12.07
C SER A 103 14.62 14.01 -12.05
N LEU A 104 14.18 15.23 -11.73
CA LEU A 104 15.04 16.43 -11.72
C LEU A 104 15.62 16.77 -10.34
N SER A 105 15.16 16.14 -9.26
CA SER A 105 15.68 16.37 -7.90
C SER A 105 16.78 15.40 -7.46
N SER A 106 17.33 14.62 -8.40
CA SER A 106 18.40 13.64 -8.16
C SER A 106 19.64 13.89 -9.02
N PHE A 107 20.10 15.14 -9.06
CA PHE A 107 21.47 15.53 -9.44
C PHE A 107 22.12 16.33 -8.33
#